data_AF-A0A7C2C3J9-F1
#
_entry.id   AF-A0A7C2C3J9-F1
#
_cell.length_a   1.000
_cell.length_b   1.000
_cell.length_c   1.000
_cell.angle_alpha   90.00
_cell.angle_beta   90.00
_cell.angle_gamma   90.00
#
_symmetry.space_group_name_H-M   'P 1'
#
loop_
_entity.id
_entity.type
_entity.pdbx_description
1 polymer ?
#
loop_
_entity_poly.entity_id
_entity_poly.type
_entity_poly.pdbx_seq_one_letter_code
_entity_poly.pdbx_strand_id
1 'polypeptide(L)'
;MDRRKFFRLLGAGGVLSFLGGRAQGLPWTEKTFETLKTLGAPLSEYGARSPFEEGVVRYISPNLRTRHSGADFAPLEKLEGVITPNGLHFERHHAGVP
;
A
#
# COMPACT_ATOMS: atom_id res chain seq x y z
N MET A 1 21.89 -45.73 -29.63
CA MET A 1 20.69 -44.89 -29.91
C MET A 1 21.00 -43.93 -31.05
N ASP A 2 20.13 -43.88 -32.06
CA ASP A 2 20.34 -43.08 -33.28
C ASP A 2 19.88 -41.62 -33.05
N ARG A 3 20.83 -40.71 -32.88
CA ARG A 3 20.61 -39.26 -32.61
C ARG A 3 19.69 -38.59 -33.63
N ARG A 4 19.59 -39.12 -34.85
CA ARG A 4 18.73 -38.59 -35.91
C ARG A 4 17.24 -38.88 -35.68
N LYS A 5 16.92 -39.95 -34.96
CA LYS A 5 15.53 -40.29 -34.58
C LYS A 5 15.06 -39.47 -33.38
N PHE A 6 15.99 -39.15 -32.46
CA PHE A 6 15.71 -38.35 -31.27
C PHE A 6 15.23 -36.92 -31.61
N PHE A 7 15.89 -36.24 -32.56
CA PHE A 7 15.49 -34.89 -32.97
C PHE A 7 14.20 -34.85 -33.82
N ARG A 8 13.79 -35.96 -34.46
CA ARG A 8 12.49 -36.04 -35.16
C ARG A 8 11.32 -36.23 -34.20
N LEU A 9 11.54 -36.88 -33.05
CA LEU A 9 10.55 -37.00 -31.97
C LEU A 9 10.33 -35.68 -31.22
N LEU A 10 11.37 -34.86 -31.09
CA LEU A 10 11.27 -33.50 -30.54
C LEU A 10 10.72 -32.47 -31.55
N GLY A 11 10.95 -32.68 -32.85
CA GLY A 11 10.48 -31.78 -33.92
C GLY A 11 8.99 -31.92 -34.27
N ALA A 12 8.31 -32.97 -33.82
CA ALA A 12 6.88 -33.18 -34.06
C ALA A 12 6.02 -32.50 -32.97
N GLY A 13 6.02 -31.16 -32.97
CA GLY A 13 4.82 -30.34 -32.78
C GLY A 13 4.03 -30.38 -31.45
N GLY A 14 4.56 -30.87 -30.33
CA GLY A 14 3.74 -31.10 -29.13
C GLY A 14 3.98 -30.23 -27.89
N VAL A 15 5.23 -29.84 -27.59
CA VAL A 15 5.57 -29.42 -26.20
C VAL A 15 5.71 -27.91 -26.02
N LEU A 16 5.91 -27.12 -27.08
CA LEU A 16 6.05 -25.66 -26.96
C LEU A 16 4.70 -24.93 -26.78
N SER A 17 3.57 -25.54 -27.15
CA SER A 17 2.24 -24.91 -27.01
C SER A 17 1.75 -24.82 -25.56
N PHE A 18 2.38 -25.52 -24.62
CA PHE A 18 2.06 -25.43 -23.20
C PHE A 18 2.80 -24.28 -22.48
N LEU A 19 3.77 -23.63 -23.13
CA LEU A 19 4.42 -22.42 -22.61
C LEU A 19 3.74 -21.16 -23.17
N GLY A 20 2.40 -21.13 -23.11
CA GLY A 20 1.60 -19.95 -23.40
C GLY A 20 1.80 -18.88 -22.33
N GLY A 21 2.97 -18.25 -22.32
CA GLY A 21 3.25 -17.10 -21.48
C GLY A 21 2.29 -15.97 -21.87
N ARG A 22 1.34 -15.65 -21.00
CA ARG A 22 0.55 -14.44 -21.17
C ARG A 22 1.42 -13.25 -20.83
N ALA A 23 1.63 -12.36 -21.80
CA ALA A 23 2.21 -11.06 -21.51
C ALA A 23 1.35 -10.41 -20.42
N GLN A 24 1.97 -10.08 -19.29
CA GLN A 24 1.29 -9.36 -18.23
C GLN A 24 0.88 -8.00 -18.81
N GLY A 25 -0.42 -7.76 -18.88
CA GLY A 25 -0.94 -6.47 -19.29
C GLY A 25 -0.41 -5.37 -18.37
N LEU A 26 -0.45 -4.12 -18.84
CA LEU A 26 -0.12 -2.98 -18.00
C LEU A 26 -1.01 -3.02 -16.75
N PRO A 27 -0.47 -2.67 -15.56
CA PRO A 27 -1.25 -2.67 -14.31
C PRO A 27 -2.32 -1.57 -14.29
N TRP A 28 -2.33 -0.70 -15.30
CA TRP A 28 -3.25 0.43 -15.45
C TRP A 28 -4.23 0.14 -16.59
N THR A 29 -5.46 0.60 -16.41
CA THR A 29 -6.53 0.49 -17.43
C THR A 29 -7.08 1.88 -17.73
N GLU A 30 -7.92 2.00 -18.76
CA GLU A 30 -8.63 3.26 -19.06
C GLU A 30 -9.35 3.83 -17.81
N LYS A 31 -9.89 2.94 -16.95
CA LYS A 31 -10.55 3.33 -15.70
C LYS A 31 -9.62 4.06 -14.73
N THR A 32 -8.34 3.71 -14.70
CA THR A 32 -7.33 4.36 -13.83
C THR A 32 -7.23 5.87 -14.12
N PHE A 33 -7.53 6.28 -15.35
CA PHE A 33 -7.43 7.67 -15.80
C PHE A 33 -8.77 8.43 -15.80
N GLU A 34 -9.85 7.84 -15.27
CA GLU A 34 -11.17 8.51 -15.23
C GLU A 34 -11.13 9.85 -14.47
N THR A 35 -10.31 9.94 -13.42
CA THR A 35 -10.15 11.16 -12.61
C THR A 35 -9.60 12.35 -13.40
N LEU A 36 -8.93 12.12 -14.53
CA LEU A 36 -8.42 13.17 -15.41
C LEU A 36 -9.52 13.83 -16.26
N LYS A 37 -10.73 13.26 -16.30
CA LYS A 37 -11.85 13.73 -17.14
C LYS A 37 -12.77 14.73 -16.41
N THR A 38 -12.57 14.94 -15.11
CA THR A 38 -13.44 15.76 -14.27
C THR A 38 -12.63 16.63 -13.30
N LEU A 39 -13.21 17.74 -12.85
CA LEU A 39 -12.62 18.53 -11.77
C LEU A 39 -12.62 17.75 -10.45
N GLY A 40 -11.64 18.05 -9.60
CA GLY A 40 -11.55 17.48 -8.25
C GLY A 40 -12.56 18.08 -7.26
N ALA A 41 -12.39 17.74 -5.98
CA ALA A 41 -13.18 18.32 -4.90
C ALA A 41 -12.99 19.85 -4.80
N PRO A 42 -14.01 20.61 -4.37
CA PRO A 42 -13.88 22.05 -4.12
C PRO A 42 -12.91 22.35 -2.98
N LEU A 43 -12.52 23.62 -2.86
CA LEU A 43 -11.66 24.10 -1.77
C LEU A 43 -12.29 23.84 -0.40
N SER A 44 -11.46 23.59 0.61
CA SER A 44 -11.87 23.44 2.01
C SER A 44 -11.02 24.34 2.90
N GLU A 45 -11.61 24.83 3.99
CA GLU A 45 -10.95 25.71 4.97
C GLU A 45 -9.89 24.96 5.78
N TYR A 46 -10.09 23.66 6.00
CA TYR A 46 -9.15 22.77 6.68
C TYR A 46 -9.10 21.42 5.99
N GLY A 47 -7.89 20.89 5.83
CA GLY A 47 -7.66 19.63 5.14
C GLY A 47 -8.03 18.42 5.99
N ALA A 48 -8.46 17.34 5.34
CA ALA A 48 -8.56 16.01 5.91
C ALA A 48 -7.50 15.09 5.31
N ARG A 49 -7.12 14.04 6.05
CA ARG A 49 -6.24 12.98 5.56
C ARG A 49 -6.87 12.23 4.39
N SER A 50 -6.03 11.76 3.48
CA SER A 50 -6.45 10.84 2.41
C SER A 50 -7.08 9.57 3.00
N PRO A 51 -8.17 9.03 2.40
CA PRO A 51 -8.72 7.74 2.80
C PRO A 51 -7.72 6.58 2.67
N PHE A 52 -6.77 6.68 1.74
CA PHE A 52 -5.73 5.65 1.57
C PHE A 52 -4.71 5.61 2.71
N GLU A 53 -4.66 6.66 3.53
CA GLU A 53 -3.76 6.78 4.67
C GLU A 53 -4.44 6.42 5.99
N GLU A 54 -5.61 5.76 5.97
CA GLU A 54 -6.42 5.44 7.17
C GLU A 54 -5.64 4.67 8.26
N GLY A 55 -4.66 3.87 7.86
CA GLY A 55 -3.79 3.12 8.77
C GLY A 55 -2.62 3.91 9.38
N VAL A 56 -2.38 5.17 8.98
CA VAL A 56 -1.31 6.02 9.54
C VAL A 56 -1.87 6.77 10.75
N VAL A 57 -1.76 6.14 11.92
CA VAL A 57 -2.30 6.63 13.20
C VAL A 57 -1.29 6.43 14.32
N ARG A 58 -1.48 7.14 15.44
CA ARG A 58 -0.66 6.93 16.64
C ARG A 58 -0.91 5.53 17.23
N TYR A 59 0.17 4.92 17.71
CA TYR A 59 0.09 3.66 18.44
C TYR A 59 0.01 3.93 19.95
N ILE A 60 -1.06 3.45 20.59
CA ILE A 60 -1.23 3.57 22.04
C ILE A 60 -0.38 2.49 22.72
N SER A 61 0.41 2.88 23.73
CA SER A 61 1.23 1.95 24.52
C SER A 61 0.41 0.75 25.02
N PRO A 62 0.92 -0.49 24.94
CA PRO A 62 0.22 -1.65 25.43
C PRO A 62 0.20 -1.66 26.97
N ASN A 63 -0.74 -2.41 27.57
CA ASN A 63 -0.79 -2.66 29.02
C ASN A 63 -0.97 -1.41 29.89
N LEU A 64 -1.71 -0.41 29.41
CA LEU A 64 -2.07 0.76 30.18
C LEU A 64 -2.95 0.41 31.39
N ARG A 65 -2.63 0.98 32.56
CA ARG A 65 -3.47 0.86 33.76
C ARG A 65 -4.84 1.53 33.56
N THR A 66 -4.88 2.64 32.83
CA THR A 66 -6.12 3.34 32.43
C THR A 66 -5.90 4.04 31.09
N ARG A 67 -6.97 4.38 30.38
CA ARG A 67 -6.90 5.16 29.13
C ARG A 67 -6.65 6.67 29.35
N HIS A 68 -6.69 7.12 30.60
CA HIS A 68 -6.43 8.52 30.98
C HIS A 68 -4.96 8.75 31.35
N SER A 69 -4.23 7.70 31.71
CA SER A 69 -2.82 7.80 32.08
C SER A 69 -1.97 6.90 31.18
N GLY A 70 -1.30 7.49 30.19
CA GLY A 70 -0.59 6.73 29.17
C GLY A 70 0.29 7.57 28.26
N ALA A 71 0.86 6.88 27.28
CA ALA A 71 1.56 7.49 26.16
C ALA A 71 1.12 6.85 24.84
N ASP A 72 1.16 7.61 23.77
CA ASP A 72 0.98 7.14 22.40
C ASP A 72 2.09 7.66 21.49
N PHE A 73 2.41 6.90 20.46
CA PHE A 73 3.62 7.07 19.67
C PHE A 73 3.31 7.36 18.21
N ALA A 74 4.09 8.25 17.61
CA ALA A 74 4.07 8.50 16.18
C ALA A 74 4.45 7.22 15.40
N PRO A 75 3.78 6.91 14.29
CA PRO A 75 4.12 5.76 13.44
C PRO A 75 5.34 6.08 12.56
N LEU A 76 6.53 6.21 13.15
CA LEU A 76 7.75 6.66 12.48
C LEU A 76 8.09 5.83 11.23
N GLU A 77 7.74 4.54 11.22
CA GLU A 77 7.93 3.63 10.10
C GLU A 77 7.07 3.95 8.87
N LYS A 78 6.05 4.81 9.02
CA LYS A 78 5.17 5.29 7.96
C LYS A 78 5.39 6.76 7.62
N LEU A 79 6.34 7.42 8.30
CA LEU A 79 6.66 8.83 8.10
C LEU A 79 8.00 8.97 7.40
N GLU A 80 8.14 10.06 6.65
CA GLU A 80 9.36 10.40 5.93
C GLU A 80 9.76 11.84 6.29
N GLY A 81 11.07 12.11 6.26
CA GLY A 81 11.63 13.42 6.60
C GLY A 81 11.77 13.67 8.10
N VAL A 82 11.75 14.95 8.51
CA VAL A 82 12.09 15.38 9.88
C VAL A 82 10.96 16.07 10.63
N ILE A 83 9.84 16.38 9.97
CA ILE A 83 8.69 17.07 10.57
C ILE A 83 7.58 16.06 10.83
N THR A 84 7.16 15.92 12.09
CA THR A 84 6.00 15.10 12.45
C THR A 84 4.71 15.90 12.29
N PRO A 85 3.69 15.40 11.56
CA PRO A 85 2.39 16.06 11.50
C PRO A 85 1.75 16.18 12.88
N ASN A 86 1.14 17.33 13.20
CA ASN A 86 0.57 17.61 14.53
C ASN A 86 -0.38 16.50 15.03
N GLY A 87 -1.25 15.95 14.17
CA GLY A 87 -2.18 14.88 14.56
C GLY A 87 -1.52 13.53 14.87
N LEU A 88 -0.25 13.36 14.52
CA LEU A 88 0.57 12.17 14.75
C LEU A 88 1.68 12.40 15.77
N HIS A 89 1.76 13.58 16.37
CA HIS A 89 2.78 13.87 17.36
C HIS A 89 2.56 13.05 18.64
N PHE A 90 3.66 12.58 19.24
CA PHE A 90 3.62 11.79 20.48
C PHE A 90 2.87 12.55 21.58
N GLU A 91 1.98 11.87 22.31
CA GLU A 91 1.33 12.44 23.48
C GLU A 91 1.56 11.58 24.73
N ARG A 92 1.55 12.26 25.89
CA ARG A 92 1.69 11.64 27.21
C ARG A 92 0.74 12.30 28.21
N HIS A 93 -0.23 11.53 28.70
CA HIS A 93 -1.32 12.00 29.56
C HIS A 93 -1.24 11.37 30.95
N HIS A 94 -1.40 12.15 32.02
CA HIS A 94 -1.47 11.62 33.39
C HIS A 94 -2.91 11.52 33.91
N ALA A 95 -3.83 12.30 33.34
CA ALA A 95 -5.22 12.43 33.77
C ALA A 95 -6.18 12.71 32.60
N GLY A 96 -5.85 12.21 31.41
CA GLY A 96 -6.59 12.41 30.17
C GLY A 96 -6.28 13.74 29.48
N VAL A 97 -6.98 13.96 28.37
CA VAL A 97 -7.08 15.26 27.70
C VAL A 97 -8.17 16.06 28.44
N PRO A 98 -7.91 17.31 28.86
CA PRO A 98 -8.88 18.14 29.60
C PRO A 98 -10.22 18.35 28.89
#